data_AF-A0A8T5U813-F1
#
_entry.id   AF-A0A8T5U813-F1
#
_cell.length_a   1.000
_cell.length_b   1.000
_cell.length_c   1.000
_cell.angle_alpha   90.00
_cell.angle_beta   90.00
_cell.angle_gamma   90.00
#
_symmetry.space_group_name_H-M   'P 1'
#
loop_
_entity.id
_entity.type
_entity.pdbx_description
1 polymer ?
#
loop_
_entity_poly.entity_id
_entity_poly.type
_entity_poly.pdbx_seq_one_letter_code
_entity_poly.pdbx_strand_id
1 'polypeptide(L)'
;SEYNGTDRASHIRDKLVEMVHLNETLYSCGIACSSLGFQREAGNYEMDMLLANVCKQNVTRFPYEIGRLAEDIAGGIICTLPSEADFKSKEVGPLLEKYLTTCEGICVEDRYRVLRFIENLTMGVSSVSYKTESMHGAGSPQAQRIMISRQADLEEKKNLVKKILDVE
;
A
#
# COMPACT_ATOMS: atom_id res chain seq x y z
N SER A 1 2.43 -16.92 -1.31
CA SER A 1 1.44 -17.99 -1.08
C SER A 1 1.67 -19.18 -2.02
N GLU A 2 1.87 -18.99 -3.32
CA GLU A 2 2.18 -20.07 -4.28
C GLU A 2 3.41 -20.88 -3.86
N TYR A 3 4.52 -20.21 -3.57
CA TYR A 3 5.73 -20.85 -3.00
C TYR A 3 5.53 -21.51 -1.63
N ASN A 4 4.41 -21.27 -0.95
CA ASN A 4 4.07 -21.95 0.31
C ASN A 4 3.00 -23.05 0.08
N GLY A 5 2.49 -23.23 -1.15
CA GLY A 5 1.41 -24.18 -1.46
C GLY A 5 0.03 -23.78 -0.90
N THR A 6 -0.18 -22.50 -0.58
CA THR A 6 -1.40 -22.02 0.10
C THR A 6 -2.25 -21.06 -0.73
N ASP A 7 -1.93 -20.84 -2.00
CA ASP A 7 -2.64 -19.94 -2.94
C ASP A 7 -4.14 -20.21 -3.08
N ARG A 8 -4.57 -21.45 -2.80
CA ARG A 8 -5.98 -21.84 -2.86
C ARG A 8 -6.80 -21.54 -1.61
N ALA A 9 -6.15 -21.18 -0.50
CA ALA A 9 -6.83 -20.86 0.74
C ALA A 9 -7.71 -19.61 0.57
N SER A 10 -8.98 -19.70 0.97
CA SER A 10 -9.97 -18.62 0.79
C SER A 10 -9.51 -17.31 1.45
N HIS A 11 -9.00 -17.39 2.68
CA HIS A 11 -8.50 -16.22 3.39
C HIS A 11 -7.27 -15.57 2.76
N ILE A 12 -6.45 -16.31 1.98
CA ILE A 12 -5.32 -15.69 1.25
C ILE A 12 -5.84 -14.93 0.04
N ARG A 13 -6.77 -15.52 -0.71
CA ARG A 13 -7.39 -14.86 -1.87
C ARG A 13 -8.13 -13.60 -1.46
N ASP A 14 -8.87 -13.65 -0.37
CA ASP A 14 -9.58 -12.51 0.19
C ASP A 14 -8.63 -11.36 0.57
N LYS A 15 -7.51 -11.67 1.25
CA LYS A 15 -6.48 -10.67 1.56
C LYS A 15 -5.86 -10.04 0.30
N LEU A 16 -5.63 -10.84 -0.75
CA LEU A 16 -5.15 -10.31 -2.03
C LEU A 16 -6.17 -9.38 -2.70
N VAL A 17 -7.46 -9.72 -2.62
CA VAL A 17 -8.55 -8.85 -3.09
C VAL A 17 -8.53 -7.53 -2.32
N GLU A 18 -8.37 -7.55 -1.00
CA GLU A 18 -8.28 -6.32 -0.20
C GLU A 18 -7.05 -5.48 -0.59
N MET A 19 -5.89 -6.11 -0.78
CA MET A 19 -4.69 -5.40 -1.25
C MET A 19 -4.92 -4.71 -2.60
N VAL A 20 -5.60 -5.37 -3.54
CA VAL A 20 -5.96 -4.79 -4.85
C VAL A 20 -6.96 -3.65 -4.68
N HIS A 21 -8.03 -3.84 -3.91
CA HIS A 21 -9.04 -2.82 -3.64
C HIS A 21 -8.42 -1.53 -3.07
N LEU A 22 -7.55 -1.67 -2.06
CA LEU A 22 -6.86 -0.53 -1.45
C LEU A 22 -5.94 0.17 -2.46
N ASN A 23 -5.18 -0.59 -3.25
CA ASN A 23 -4.27 -0.03 -4.24
C ASN A 23 -5.02 0.72 -5.36
N GLU A 24 -6.08 0.11 -5.90
CA GLU A 24 -6.91 0.72 -6.96
C GLU A 24 -7.69 1.94 -6.46
N THR A 25 -8.01 2.00 -5.16
CA THR A 25 -8.60 3.21 -4.55
C THR A 25 -7.62 4.39 -4.61
N LEU A 26 -6.32 4.17 -4.33
CA LEU A 26 -5.30 5.21 -4.47
C LEU A 26 -5.18 5.68 -5.92
N TYR A 27 -5.10 4.73 -6.85
CA TYR A 27 -5.02 5.02 -8.28
C TYR A 27 -6.21 5.85 -8.76
N SER A 28 -7.42 5.44 -8.38
CA SER A 28 -8.67 6.12 -8.74
C SER A 28 -8.72 7.56 -8.24
N CYS A 29 -8.28 7.84 -7.01
CA CYS A 29 -8.23 9.21 -6.50
C CYS A 29 -7.25 10.10 -7.30
N GLY A 30 -6.09 9.56 -7.67
CA GLY A 30 -5.09 10.28 -8.46
C GLY A 30 -5.56 10.60 -9.88
N ILE A 31 -6.23 9.65 -10.54
CA ILE A 31 -6.83 9.89 -11.86
C ILE A 31 -7.95 10.91 -11.74
N ALA A 32 -8.86 10.77 -10.76
CA ALA A 32 -9.98 11.69 -10.60
C ALA A 32 -9.54 13.14 -10.39
N CYS A 33 -8.54 13.39 -9.53
CA CYS A 33 -8.05 14.77 -9.34
C CYS A 33 -7.39 15.34 -10.60
N SER A 34 -6.71 14.51 -11.38
CA SER A 34 -6.09 14.92 -12.64
C SER A 34 -7.15 15.23 -13.72
N SER A 35 -8.17 14.36 -13.85
CA SER A 35 -9.23 14.51 -14.84
C SER A 35 -10.15 15.70 -14.58
N LEU A 36 -10.31 16.10 -13.32
CA LEU A 36 -11.08 17.29 -12.91
C LEU A 36 -10.20 18.55 -12.78
N GLY A 37 -8.97 18.49 -13.30
CA GLY A 37 -8.11 19.65 -13.37
C GLY A 37 -8.64 20.75 -14.30
N PHE A 38 -8.14 21.96 -14.13
CA PHE A 38 -8.53 23.14 -14.88
C PHE A 38 -7.32 23.97 -15.31
N GLN A 39 -7.49 24.74 -16.38
CA GLN A 39 -6.43 25.61 -16.89
C GLN A 39 -6.33 26.88 -16.04
N ARG A 40 -5.10 27.24 -15.65
CA ARG A 40 -4.76 28.51 -15.00
C ARG A 40 -4.62 29.63 -16.04
N GLU A 41 -4.64 30.87 -15.58
CA GLU A 41 -4.48 32.05 -16.45
C GLU A 41 -3.17 32.04 -17.25
N ALA A 42 -2.08 31.51 -16.66
CA ALA A 42 -0.80 31.35 -17.32
C ALA A 42 -0.78 30.21 -18.39
N GLY A 43 -1.89 29.50 -18.57
CA GLY A 43 -2.06 28.45 -19.59
C GLY A 43 -1.67 27.04 -19.15
N ASN A 44 -0.97 26.85 -18.04
CA ASN A 44 -0.71 25.53 -17.46
C ASN A 44 -1.96 24.97 -16.75
N TYR A 45 -2.03 23.64 -16.59
CA TYR A 45 -3.13 22.98 -15.90
C TYR A 45 -2.79 22.68 -14.44
N GLU A 46 -3.80 22.75 -13.58
CA GLU A 46 -3.74 22.33 -12.18
C GLU A 46 -4.83 21.30 -11.90
N MET A 47 -4.52 20.31 -11.06
CA MET A 47 -5.46 19.27 -10.64
C MET A 47 -6.51 19.80 -9.66
N ASP A 48 -7.61 19.04 -9.48
CA ASP A 48 -8.54 19.30 -8.37
C ASP A 48 -7.83 19.08 -7.02
N MET A 49 -7.73 20.16 -6.24
CA MET A 49 -6.95 20.17 -5.01
C MET A 49 -7.63 19.40 -3.86
N LEU A 50 -8.97 19.39 -3.80
CA LEU A 50 -9.68 18.64 -2.76
C LEU A 50 -9.44 17.13 -2.97
N LEU A 51 -9.59 16.64 -4.20
CA LEU A 51 -9.39 15.24 -4.54
C LEU A 51 -7.91 14.82 -4.44
N ALA A 52 -6.98 15.72 -4.76
CA ALA A 52 -5.55 15.47 -4.53
C ALA A 52 -5.24 15.28 -3.03
N ASN A 53 -5.85 16.10 -2.16
CA ASN A 53 -5.72 15.92 -0.71
C ASN A 53 -6.38 14.62 -0.22
N VAL A 54 -7.53 14.22 -0.78
CA VAL A 54 -8.16 12.93 -0.48
C VAL A 54 -7.25 11.77 -0.89
N CYS A 55 -6.65 11.83 -2.09
CA CYS A 55 -5.67 10.85 -2.55
C CYS A 55 -4.53 10.70 -1.55
N LYS A 56 -3.85 11.81 -1.22
CA LYS A 56 -2.72 11.79 -0.29
C LYS A 56 -3.13 11.31 1.11
N GLN A 57 -4.32 11.67 1.59
CA GLN A 57 -4.83 11.23 2.89
C GLN A 57 -5.07 9.71 2.96
N ASN A 58 -5.43 9.07 1.84
CA ASN A 58 -5.51 7.61 1.73
C ASN A 58 -4.12 6.97 1.63
N VAL A 59 -3.19 7.60 0.91
CA VAL A 59 -1.78 7.16 0.81
C VAL A 59 -1.11 7.12 2.19
N THR A 60 -1.51 7.95 3.15
CA THR A 60 -0.95 7.86 4.52
C THR A 60 -1.46 6.65 5.32
N ARG A 61 -2.32 5.80 4.74
CA ARG A 61 -2.99 4.69 5.44
C ARG A 61 -2.81 3.36 4.72
N PHE A 62 -3.20 3.30 3.45
CA PHE A 62 -3.34 2.03 2.73
C PHE A 62 -2.03 1.26 2.50
N PRO A 63 -0.88 1.90 2.21
CA PRO A 63 0.40 1.19 2.13
C PRO A 63 0.77 0.45 3.41
N TYR A 64 0.34 0.93 4.58
CA TYR A 64 0.58 0.24 5.85
C TYR A 64 -0.25 -1.05 5.95
N GLU A 65 -1.53 -1.01 5.56
CA GLU A 65 -2.39 -2.19 5.59
C GLU A 65 -1.99 -3.22 4.52
N ILE A 66 -1.66 -2.76 3.31
CA ILE A 66 -1.12 -3.63 2.25
C ILE A 66 0.17 -4.31 2.73
N GLY A 67 1.07 -3.56 3.37
CA GLY A 67 2.28 -4.12 3.98
C GLY A 67 1.98 -5.16 5.05
N ARG A 68 1.04 -4.87 5.96
CA ARG A 68 0.60 -5.79 7.03
C ARG A 68 0.04 -7.10 6.46
N LEU A 69 -0.78 -7.02 5.41
CA LEU A 69 -1.35 -8.18 4.73
C LEU A 69 -0.29 -9.01 3.99
N ALA A 70 0.70 -8.34 3.38
CA ALA A 70 1.83 -9.02 2.75
C ALA A 70 2.67 -9.80 3.77
N GLU A 71 2.93 -9.22 4.95
CA GLU A 71 3.64 -9.87 6.06
C GLU A 71 2.88 -11.12 6.56
N ASP A 72 1.56 -11.01 6.74
CA ASP A 72 0.66 -12.12 7.12
C ASP A 72 0.72 -13.27 6.09
N ILE A 73 0.58 -12.96 4.80
CA ILE A 73 0.62 -13.97 3.72
C ILE A 73 2.00 -14.63 3.60
N ALA A 74 3.09 -13.88 3.81
CA ALA A 74 4.44 -14.40 3.69
C ALA A 74 4.83 -15.30 4.86
N GLY A 75 4.37 -14.97 6.07
CA GLY A 75 4.67 -15.67 7.32
C GLY A 75 6.02 -15.28 7.93
N GLY A 76 6.27 -15.76 9.15
CA GLY A 76 7.41 -15.31 9.99
C GLY A 76 8.81 -15.62 9.45
N ILE A 77 8.93 -16.35 8.35
CA ILE A 77 10.23 -16.56 7.71
C ILE A 77 10.82 -15.25 7.19
N ILE A 78 10.01 -14.24 6.83
CA ILE A 78 10.52 -12.95 6.34
C ILE A 78 11.40 -12.20 7.35
N CYS A 79 11.29 -12.50 8.65
CA CYS A 79 12.13 -11.90 9.70
C CYS A 79 13.11 -12.88 10.35
N THR A 80 13.09 -14.16 9.95
CA THR A 80 13.97 -15.21 10.50
C THR A 80 14.76 -15.96 9.43
N LEU A 81 14.69 -15.51 8.16
CA LEU A 81 15.41 -16.09 7.05
C LEU A 81 16.93 -15.91 7.26
N PRO A 82 17.74 -16.98 7.15
CA PRO A 82 19.19 -16.90 7.24
C PRO A 82 19.80 -16.00 6.15
N SER A 83 21.04 -15.57 6.36
CA SER A 83 21.70 -14.66 5.41
C SER A 83 22.00 -15.35 4.08
N GLU A 84 22.26 -14.56 3.03
CA GLU A 84 22.69 -15.11 1.75
C GLU A 84 24.05 -15.81 1.86
N ALA A 85 24.92 -15.34 2.77
CA ALA A 85 26.20 -15.99 3.03
C ALA A 85 26.02 -17.40 3.61
N ASP A 86 25.06 -17.60 4.52
CA ASP A 86 24.69 -18.92 5.04
C ASP A 86 24.08 -19.79 3.94
N PHE A 87 23.21 -19.21 3.11
CA PHE A 87 22.59 -19.91 1.98
C PHE A 87 23.62 -20.41 0.96
N LYS A 88 24.68 -19.64 0.71
CA LYS A 88 25.80 -20.00 -0.19
C LYS A 88 26.90 -20.82 0.50
N SER A 89 26.80 -21.08 1.79
CA SER A 89 27.78 -21.87 2.53
C SER A 89 27.79 -23.33 2.04
N LYS A 90 28.98 -23.93 1.92
CA LYS A 90 29.10 -25.35 1.54
C LYS A 90 28.58 -26.29 2.63
N GLU A 91 28.59 -25.86 3.88
CA GLU A 91 28.16 -26.67 5.04
C GLU A 91 26.69 -26.43 5.37
N VAL A 92 26.27 -25.16 5.47
CA VAL A 92 24.92 -24.77 5.90
C VAL A 92 23.95 -24.68 4.73
N GLY A 93 24.41 -24.27 3.55
CA GLY A 93 23.57 -24.10 2.34
C GLY A 93 22.75 -25.34 1.98
N PRO A 94 23.34 -26.55 1.92
CA PRO A 94 22.58 -27.78 1.67
C PRO A 94 21.49 -28.08 2.72
N LEU A 95 21.72 -27.68 3.98
CA LEU A 95 20.71 -27.81 5.05
C LEU A 95 19.57 -26.81 4.84
N LEU A 96 19.89 -25.58 4.46
CA LEU A 96 18.91 -24.55 4.17
C LEU A 96 18.07 -24.91 2.94
N GLU A 97 18.68 -25.41 1.87
CA GLU A 97 17.96 -25.90 0.69
C GLU A 97 16.96 -27.00 1.07
N LYS A 98 17.41 -27.97 1.88
CA LYS A 98 16.53 -29.03 2.39
C LYS A 98 15.38 -28.50 3.25
N TYR A 99 15.64 -27.66 4.25
CA TYR A 99 14.64 -27.28 5.26
C TYR A 99 13.80 -26.04 4.89
N LEU A 100 14.21 -25.26 3.90
CA LEU A 100 13.40 -24.15 3.36
C LEU A 100 12.49 -24.57 2.20
N THR A 101 12.58 -25.84 1.77
CA THR A 101 11.65 -26.45 0.82
C THR A 101 10.24 -26.54 1.44
N THR A 102 9.21 -26.27 0.63
CA THR A 102 7.80 -26.19 1.06
C THR A 102 6.91 -27.20 0.34
N CYS A 103 6.70 -27.02 -0.95
CA CYS A 103 5.89 -27.89 -1.81
C CYS A 103 6.66 -28.30 -3.07
N GLU A 104 6.15 -29.34 -3.74
CA GLU A 104 6.78 -29.93 -4.92
C GLU A 104 6.90 -28.91 -6.06
N GLY A 105 8.03 -28.95 -6.78
CA GLY A 105 8.29 -28.10 -7.94
C GLY A 105 8.74 -26.67 -7.62
N ILE A 106 8.92 -26.32 -6.35
CA ILE A 106 9.40 -24.99 -5.94
C ILE A 106 10.93 -24.94 -5.85
N CYS A 107 11.52 -23.96 -6.55
CA CYS A 107 12.91 -23.56 -6.35
C CYS A 107 13.07 -22.78 -5.04
N VAL A 108 13.92 -23.27 -4.14
CA VAL A 108 14.14 -22.65 -2.82
C VAL A 108 14.79 -21.27 -2.94
N GLU A 109 15.69 -21.08 -3.90
CA GLU A 109 16.33 -19.78 -4.13
C GLU A 109 15.33 -18.72 -4.61
N ASP A 110 14.35 -19.08 -5.44
CA ASP A 110 13.31 -18.15 -5.88
C ASP A 110 12.40 -17.75 -4.72
N ARG A 111 12.01 -18.72 -3.88
CA ARG A 111 11.27 -18.44 -2.64
C ARG A 111 12.07 -17.51 -1.72
N TYR A 112 13.37 -17.76 -1.55
CA TYR A 112 14.28 -16.92 -0.77
C TYR A 112 14.26 -15.47 -1.27
N ARG A 113 14.38 -15.26 -2.58
CA ARG A 113 14.38 -13.92 -3.20
C ARG A 113 13.04 -13.20 -3.01
N VAL A 114 11.91 -13.88 -3.17
CA VAL A 114 10.58 -13.28 -2.95
C VAL A 114 10.39 -12.88 -1.49
N LEU A 115 10.82 -13.70 -0.54
CA LEU A 115 10.74 -13.37 0.89
C LEU A 115 11.58 -12.14 1.24
N ARG A 116 12.82 -12.04 0.70
CA ARG A 116 13.68 -10.84 0.85
C ARG A 116 13.07 -9.60 0.21
N PHE A 117 12.39 -9.75 -0.92
CA PHE A 117 11.67 -8.64 -1.56
C PHE A 117 10.54 -8.11 -0.67
N ILE A 118 9.72 -9.00 -0.11
CA ILE A 118 8.62 -8.63 0.80
C ILE A 118 9.20 -7.95 2.05
N GLU A 119 10.19 -8.57 2.70
CA GLU A 119 10.91 -7.99 3.84
C GLU A 119 11.41 -6.56 3.53
N ASN A 120 12.06 -6.37 2.38
CA ASN A 120 12.62 -5.06 2.03
C ASN A 120 11.54 -3.98 1.83
N LEU A 121 10.41 -4.34 1.22
CA LEU A 121 9.29 -3.42 1.03
C LEU A 121 8.55 -3.10 2.32
N THR A 122 8.47 -4.04 3.27
CA THR A 122 7.64 -3.86 4.46
C THR A 122 8.43 -3.41 5.69
N MET A 123 9.72 -3.76 5.78
CA MET A 123 10.57 -3.47 6.94
C MET A 123 11.98 -2.98 6.58
N GLY A 124 12.46 -3.23 5.36
CA GLY A 124 13.80 -2.84 4.91
C GLY A 124 13.92 -1.42 4.36
N VAL A 125 14.95 -1.17 3.55
CA VAL A 125 15.27 0.19 3.06
C VAL A 125 14.18 0.74 2.13
N SER A 126 13.53 -0.12 1.35
CA SER A 126 12.43 0.32 0.47
C SER A 126 11.16 0.65 1.24
N SER A 127 10.99 0.14 2.46
CA SER A 127 9.87 0.51 3.34
C SER A 127 9.89 1.98 3.73
N VAL A 128 11.06 2.63 3.73
CA VAL A 128 11.17 4.08 3.96
C VAL A 128 10.38 4.84 2.91
N SER A 129 10.51 4.48 1.63
CA SER A 129 9.71 5.08 0.55
C SER A 129 8.26 4.59 0.59
N TYR A 130 8.04 3.28 0.70
CA TYR A 130 6.69 2.73 0.57
C TYR A 130 5.75 3.11 1.73
N LYS A 131 6.26 3.19 2.97
CA LYS A 131 5.48 3.53 4.18
C LYS A 131 5.74 4.97 4.64
N THR A 132 6.99 5.32 4.97
CA THR A 132 7.29 6.59 5.64
C THR A 132 7.16 7.82 4.72
N GLU A 133 7.60 7.72 3.47
CA GLU A 133 7.39 8.77 2.47
C GLU A 133 5.89 8.88 2.14
N SER A 134 5.20 7.76 1.95
CA SER A 134 3.73 7.74 1.85
C SER A 134 3.02 8.43 3.01
N MET A 135 3.59 8.41 4.22
CA MET A 135 3.07 9.14 5.39
C MET A 135 3.35 10.65 5.33
N HIS A 136 4.55 11.07 4.91
CA HIS A 136 5.04 12.44 5.15
C HIS A 136 5.33 13.28 3.89
N GLY A 137 5.56 12.65 2.74
CA GLY A 137 5.77 13.34 1.46
C GLY A 137 4.62 14.27 1.12
N ALA A 138 4.91 15.47 0.62
CA ALA A 138 3.91 16.53 0.39
C ALA A 138 3.10 16.95 1.64
N GLY A 139 3.60 16.65 2.84
CA GLY A 139 3.02 17.05 4.12
C GLY A 139 2.44 15.88 4.92
N SER A 140 2.64 15.89 6.23
CA SER A 140 2.05 14.94 7.18
C SER A 140 0.51 14.99 7.17
N PRO A 141 -0.20 13.92 7.62
CA PRO A 141 -1.66 13.78 7.47
C PRO A 141 -2.49 15.00 7.90
N GLN A 142 -2.06 15.72 8.93
CA GLN A 142 -2.77 16.89 9.42
C GLN A 142 -2.82 18.03 8.39
N ALA A 143 -1.81 18.14 7.52
CA ALA A 143 -1.79 19.14 6.44
C ALA A 143 -2.95 18.92 5.47
N GLN A 144 -3.19 17.68 5.03
CA GLN A 144 -4.30 17.37 4.13
C GLN A 144 -5.65 17.58 4.83
N ARG A 145 -5.78 17.20 6.10
CA ARG A 145 -7.03 17.43 6.87
C ARG A 145 -7.40 18.91 6.98
N ILE A 146 -6.41 19.79 7.18
CA ILE A 146 -6.63 21.25 7.21
C ILE A 146 -7.14 21.73 5.85
N MET A 147 -6.51 21.30 4.75
CA MET A 147 -6.92 21.72 3.40
C MET A 147 -8.28 21.17 3.00
N ILE A 148 -8.58 19.90 3.29
CA ILE A 148 -9.90 19.30 3.08
C ILE A 148 -10.97 20.11 3.83
N SER A 149 -10.73 20.46 5.10
CA SER A 149 -11.68 21.28 5.87
C SER A 149 -11.98 22.63 5.21
N ARG A 150 -10.95 23.29 4.67
CA ARG A 150 -11.09 24.58 3.95
C ARG A 150 -11.83 24.45 2.62
N GLN A 151 -11.79 23.28 1.98
CA GLN A 151 -12.33 23.04 0.64
C GLN A 151 -13.66 22.29 0.62
N ALA A 152 -14.11 21.76 1.76
CA ALA A 152 -15.27 20.88 1.84
C ALA A 152 -16.63 21.60 1.74
N ASP A 153 -16.65 22.94 1.66
CA ASP A 153 -17.84 23.81 1.67
C ASP A 153 -18.96 23.31 2.60
N LEU A 154 -18.68 23.37 3.91
CA LEU A 154 -19.62 22.87 4.91
C LEU A 154 -20.88 23.74 5.01
N GLU A 155 -20.80 25.03 4.67
CA GLU A 155 -21.97 25.92 4.70
C GLU A 155 -22.93 25.62 3.55
N GLU A 156 -22.43 25.38 2.33
CA GLU A 156 -23.28 24.92 1.23
C GLU A 156 -23.97 23.59 1.60
N LYS A 157 -23.23 22.62 2.15
CA LYS A 157 -23.80 21.34 2.59
C LYS A 157 -24.89 21.52 3.66
N LYS A 158 -24.70 22.43 4.62
CA LYS A 158 -25.75 22.78 5.60
C LYS A 158 -26.97 23.37 4.91
N ASN A 159 -26.79 24.28 3.96
CA ASN A 159 -27.89 24.90 3.22
C ASN A 159 -28.68 23.87 2.39
N LEU A 160 -28.01 22.86 1.81
CA LEU A 160 -28.67 21.75 1.13
C LEU A 160 -29.57 20.95 2.09
N VAL A 161 -29.07 20.65 3.29
CA VAL A 161 -29.86 19.94 4.33
C VAL A 161 -31.04 20.79 4.80
N LYS A 162 -30.81 22.08 5.08
CA LYS A 162 -31.84 23.04 5.45
C LYS A 162 -32.98 23.09 4.43
N LYS A 163 -32.63 23.12 3.14
CA LYS A 163 -33.58 23.10 2.02
C LYS A 163 -34.39 21.81 1.96
N ILE A 164 -33.78 20.65 2.23
CA ILE A 164 -34.48 19.36 2.24
C ILE A 164 -35.45 19.27 3.43
N LEU A 165 -35.06 19.82 4.57
CA LEU A 165 -35.83 19.78 5.82
C LEU A 165 -36.83 20.94 5.98
N ASP A 166 -36.81 21.92 5.07
CA ASP A 166 -37.59 23.16 5.13
C ASP A 166 -37.38 23.94 6.45
N VAL A 167 -36.10 24.11 6.83
CA VAL A 167 -35.68 24.85 8.03
C VAL A 167 -34.71 25.97 7.68
N GLU A 168 -34.76 27.07 8.42
CA GLU A 168 -33.91 28.26 8.21
C GLU A 168 -32.43 28.08 8.59
#